data_AF-A0A1C7MQP2-F1
#
_entry.id   AF-A0A1C7MQP2-F1
#
_cell.length_a   1.000
_cell.length_b   1.000
_cell.length_c   1.000
_cell.angle_alpha   90.00
_cell.angle_beta   90.00
_cell.angle_gamma   90.00
#
_symmetry.space_group_name_H-M   'P 1'
#
loop_
_entity.id
_entity.type
_entity.pdbx_description
1 polymer ?
#
loop_
_entity_poly.entity_id
_entity_poly.type
_entity_poly.pdbx_seq_one_letter_code
_entity_poly.pdbx_strand_id
1 'polypeptide(L)'
;MAIYEHSDQTGISFFYPLVTCFVLGFYLVYNRHQTILNRAIPFRHTPPDKIAGPFQSIKIPKPSLNAHTEYEEFQLPMHDDSKKYITAFDPATGYHLETIEADSTDDIITKIHKAAEAQKEWKKTSFVQRRRVIRSLKKWLVDNQEICAKVACRDTGKTMLDAALGEILTTCSKMDYLFHHGERVLRPESRTNPLLMFYKSSQVHYEPLGVVAAIVSWNYPLHNAWSPILAALFAGDAIVACGYSRDLVQLHITFIGSEQVGRIIAKAAAENLTPVTLELGGKDPAIILPSTDLSKWSSIWMRGVYQNSGQNCIGIERLIVHRSQTVITGPEC
;
A
#
# COMPACT_ATOMS: atom_id res chain seq x y z
N MET A 1 21.65 -66.48 -50.44
CA MET A 1 21.84 -65.01 -50.43
C MET A 1 20.51 -64.42 -50.00
N ALA A 2 20.26 -64.33 -48.70
CA ALA A 2 19.00 -63.86 -48.12
C ALA A 2 19.26 -62.48 -47.53
N ILE A 3 18.82 -61.44 -48.24
CA ILE A 3 18.72 -60.09 -47.70
C ILE A 3 17.25 -59.98 -47.27
N TYR A 4 16.99 -60.22 -45.99
CA TYR A 4 15.69 -59.93 -45.38
C TYR A 4 15.75 -58.51 -44.83
N GLU A 5 14.91 -57.65 -45.39
CA GLU A 5 14.74 -56.23 -45.05
C GLU A 5 14.39 -56.05 -43.57
N HIS A 6 15.12 -55.16 -42.89
CA HIS A 6 14.67 -54.53 -41.66
C HIS A 6 13.59 -53.51 -42.01
N SER A 7 12.34 -53.77 -41.61
CA SER A 7 11.30 -52.74 -41.56
C SER A 7 11.25 -52.13 -40.16
N ASP A 8 11.88 -50.96 -40.02
CA ASP A 8 11.64 -50.03 -38.91
C ASP A 8 10.19 -49.56 -38.98
N GLN A 9 9.29 -50.18 -38.20
CA GLN A 9 8.00 -49.59 -37.89
C GLN A 9 8.14 -48.63 -36.71
N THR A 10 8.45 -47.38 -37.04
CA THR A 10 8.25 -46.20 -36.21
C THR A 10 6.75 -45.97 -35.97
N GLY A 11 6.13 -46.83 -35.15
CA GLY A 11 4.78 -46.62 -34.66
C GLY A 11 4.84 -45.96 -33.29
N ILE A 12 4.43 -44.69 -33.19
CA ILE A 12 4.19 -44.05 -31.88
C ILE A 12 3.19 -44.95 -31.14
N SER A 13 3.64 -45.61 -30.07
CA SER A 13 2.80 -46.51 -29.28
C SER A 13 1.52 -45.78 -28.86
N PHE A 14 0.36 -46.38 -29.13
CA PHE A 14 -0.98 -45.88 -28.80
C PHE A 14 -1.13 -45.44 -27.31
N PHE A 15 -0.23 -45.92 -26.46
CA PHE A 15 -0.07 -45.50 -25.08
C PHE A 15 0.29 -44.01 -24.92
N TYR A 16 1.19 -43.47 -25.75
CA TYR A 16 1.64 -42.08 -25.64
C TYR A 16 0.51 -41.07 -25.90
N PRO A 17 -0.27 -41.15 -27.01
CA PRO A 17 -1.41 -40.26 -27.23
C PRO A 17 -2.45 -40.32 -26.11
N LEU A 18 -2.71 -41.50 -25.56
CA LEU A 18 -3.69 -41.69 -24.48
C LEU A 18 -3.23 -41.04 -23.18
N VAL A 19 -1.96 -41.24 -22.79
CA VAL A 19 -1.37 -40.57 -21.62
C VAL A 19 -1.33 -39.06 -21.83
N THR A 20 -0.95 -38.57 -23.02
CA THR A 20 -0.94 -37.14 -23.33
C THR A 20 -2.35 -36.54 -23.22
N CYS A 21 -3.39 -37.22 -23.73
CA CYS A 21 -4.79 -36.80 -23.59
C CYS A 21 -5.24 -36.74 -22.12
N PHE A 22 -4.88 -37.73 -21.29
CA PHE A 22 -5.19 -37.71 -19.85
C PHE A 22 -4.46 -36.57 -19.13
N VAL A 23 -3.16 -36.40 -19.36
CA VAL A 23 -2.37 -35.31 -18.76
C VAL A 23 -2.91 -33.94 -19.18
N LEU A 24 -3.24 -33.75 -20.47
CA LEU A 24 -3.90 -32.53 -20.96
C LEU A 24 -5.28 -32.33 -20.33
N GLY A 25 -6.08 -33.38 -20.20
CA GLY A 25 -7.39 -33.32 -19.54
C GLY A 25 -7.28 -32.88 -18.09
N PHE A 26 -6.40 -33.51 -17.32
CA PHE A 26 -6.10 -33.12 -15.94
C PHE A 26 -5.55 -31.70 -15.85
N TYR A 27 -4.61 -31.33 -16.73
CA TYR A 27 -4.06 -29.98 -16.79
C TYR A 27 -5.14 -28.94 -17.08
N LEU A 28 -6.03 -29.19 -18.03
CA LEU A 28 -7.13 -28.27 -18.38
C LEU A 28 -8.12 -28.12 -17.23
N VAL A 29 -8.52 -29.21 -16.58
CA VAL A 29 -9.42 -29.17 -15.41
C VAL A 29 -8.76 -28.45 -14.24
N TYR A 30 -7.50 -28.77 -13.94
CA TYR A 30 -6.73 -28.12 -12.89
C TYR A 30 -6.56 -26.63 -13.19
N ASN A 31 -6.15 -26.27 -14.40
CA ASN A 31 -5.97 -24.88 -14.81
C ASN A 31 -7.28 -24.09 -14.78
N ARG A 32 -8.40 -24.69 -15.22
CA ARG A 32 -9.73 -24.08 -15.12
C ARG A 32 -10.13 -23.87 -13.66
N HIS A 33 -9.93 -24.86 -12.80
CA HIS A 33 -10.23 -24.77 -11.38
C HIS A 33 -9.40 -23.67 -10.70
N GLN A 34 -8.08 -23.65 -10.95
CA GLN A 34 -7.19 -22.60 -10.47
C GLN A 34 -7.60 -21.23 -11.02
N THR A 35 -7.96 -21.12 -12.29
CA THR A 35 -8.43 -19.87 -12.89
C THR A 35 -9.69 -19.37 -12.19
N ILE A 36 -10.66 -20.23 -11.91
CA ILE A 36 -11.90 -19.86 -11.20
C ILE A 36 -11.62 -19.38 -9.78
N LEU A 37 -10.81 -20.13 -9.02
CA LEU A 37 -10.42 -19.76 -7.65
C LEU A 37 -9.64 -18.45 -7.59
N ASN A 38 -8.81 -18.21 -8.60
CA ASN A 38 -7.94 -17.04 -8.66
C ASN A 38 -8.57 -15.85 -9.39
N ARG A 39 -9.79 -15.97 -9.94
CA ARG A 39 -10.45 -14.89 -10.68
C ARG A 39 -10.91 -13.78 -9.74
N ALA A 40 -10.53 -12.55 -10.08
CA ALA A 40 -11.05 -11.34 -9.45
C ALA A 40 -12.59 -11.33 -9.51
N ILE A 41 -13.22 -10.98 -8.39
CA ILE A 41 -14.67 -10.76 -8.34
C ILE A 41 -14.91 -9.32 -8.79
N PRO A 42 -15.63 -9.10 -9.91
CA PRO A 42 -16.00 -7.75 -10.29
C PRO A 42 -16.95 -7.20 -9.24
N PHE A 43 -16.64 -6.03 -8.71
CA PHE A 43 -17.57 -5.22 -7.95
C PHE A 43 -17.72 -3.88 -8.68
N ARG A 44 -18.92 -3.32 -8.66
CA ARG A 44 -19.18 -1.98 -9.19
C ARG A 44 -19.42 -1.06 -8.01
N HIS A 45 -18.60 -0.02 -7.94
CA HIS A 45 -18.90 1.16 -7.15
C HIS A 45 -19.22 2.26 -8.16
N THR A 46 -20.39 2.88 -8.05
CA THR A 46 -20.77 3.98 -8.93
C THR A 46 -19.85 5.16 -8.61
N PRO A 47 -18.94 5.56 -9.52
CA PRO A 47 -18.13 6.74 -9.27
C PRO A 47 -19.05 7.97 -9.18
N PRO A 48 -18.69 8.99 -8.39
CA PRO A 48 -19.39 10.26 -8.43
C PRO A 48 -19.37 10.83 -9.86
N ASP A 49 -20.37 11.65 -10.19
CA ASP A 49 -20.48 12.26 -11.51
C ASP A 49 -19.21 13.06 -11.83
N LYS A 50 -18.63 12.80 -13.01
CA LYS A 50 -17.45 13.53 -13.45
C LYS A 50 -17.85 14.98 -13.69
N ILE A 51 -17.07 15.90 -13.14
CA ILE A 51 -17.21 17.32 -13.43
C ILE A 51 -16.99 17.52 -14.95
N ALA A 52 -18.01 18.03 -15.63
CA ALA A 52 -17.93 18.32 -17.05
C ALA A 52 -17.08 19.58 -17.28
N GLY A 53 -15.96 19.44 -17.99
CA GLY A 53 -15.03 20.55 -18.27
C GLY A 53 -13.87 20.68 -17.26
N PRO A 54 -13.05 21.74 -17.34
CA PRO A 54 -11.98 21.97 -16.37
C PRO A 54 -12.60 22.23 -14.99
N PHE A 55 -12.06 21.58 -13.96
CA PHE A 55 -12.47 21.82 -12.58
C PHE A 55 -12.28 23.29 -12.22
N GLN A 56 -13.39 23.98 -11.93
CA GLN A 56 -13.42 25.34 -11.41
C GLN A 56 -14.20 25.30 -10.09
N SER A 57 -13.61 25.85 -9.05
CA SER A 57 -14.21 26.01 -7.73
C SER A 57 -13.80 27.37 -7.15
N ILE A 58 -14.38 27.73 -6.01
CA ILE A 58 -14.08 28.98 -5.32
C ILE A 58 -12.62 28.92 -4.84
N LYS A 59 -11.85 29.97 -5.15
CA LYS A 59 -10.45 30.07 -4.74
C LYS A 59 -10.39 30.54 -3.28
N ILE A 60 -9.73 29.75 -2.45
CA ILE A 60 -9.46 30.11 -1.06
C ILE A 60 -8.32 31.14 -1.04
N PRO A 61 -8.52 32.36 -0.51
CA PRO A 61 -7.47 33.38 -0.50
C PRO A 61 -6.23 32.94 0.28
N LYS A 62 -6.45 32.27 1.43
CA LYS A 62 -5.42 31.68 2.27
C LYS A 62 -5.75 30.19 2.51
N PRO A 63 -5.29 29.28 1.63
CA PRO A 63 -5.59 27.86 1.73
C PRO A 63 -5.10 27.27 3.06
N SER A 64 -6.01 26.65 3.80
CA SER A 64 -5.70 25.91 5.03
C SER A 64 -6.78 24.87 5.31
N LEU A 65 -6.44 23.85 6.13
CA LEU A 65 -7.41 22.83 6.55
C LEU A 65 -8.55 23.42 7.40
N ASN A 66 -8.36 24.62 7.95
CA ASN A 66 -9.32 25.34 8.77
C ASN A 66 -9.98 26.49 7.99
N ALA A 67 -9.93 26.51 6.65
CA ALA A 67 -10.48 27.62 5.89
C ALA A 67 -11.98 27.86 6.16
N HIS A 68 -12.75 26.83 6.51
CA HIS A 68 -14.14 26.95 6.97
C HIS A 68 -14.33 27.79 8.25
N THR A 69 -13.30 27.99 9.08
CA THR A 69 -13.39 28.85 10.27
C THR A 69 -13.18 30.32 9.93
N GLU A 70 -12.46 30.61 8.85
CA GLU A 70 -12.13 31.98 8.42
C GLU A 70 -13.13 32.51 7.37
N TYR A 71 -13.77 31.62 6.61
CA TYR A 71 -14.65 31.97 5.51
C TYR A 71 -15.97 31.19 5.58
N GLU A 72 -17.09 31.90 5.74
CA GLU A 72 -18.45 31.32 5.80
C GLU A 72 -18.82 30.54 4.52
N GLU A 73 -18.27 30.95 3.37
CA GLU A 73 -18.49 30.32 2.07
C GLU A 73 -18.05 28.85 2.01
N PHE A 74 -17.17 28.40 2.92
CA PHE A 74 -16.68 27.02 2.99
C PHE A 74 -17.28 26.21 4.15
N GLN A 75 -18.24 26.78 4.89
CA GLN A 75 -18.97 26.07 5.92
C GLN A 75 -20.04 25.17 5.30
N LEU A 76 -20.30 24.03 5.95
CA LEU A 76 -21.38 23.15 5.52
C LEU A 76 -22.75 23.79 5.83
N PRO A 77 -23.79 23.55 5.03
CA PRO A 77 -25.13 24.11 5.26
C PRO A 77 -25.74 23.76 6.64
N MET A 78 -25.31 22.64 7.22
CA MET A 78 -25.66 22.19 8.57
C MET A 78 -24.42 22.23 9.47
N HIS A 79 -23.78 23.40 9.58
CA HIS A 79 -22.64 23.60 10.46
C HIS A 79 -23.08 23.47 11.93
N ASP A 80 -22.36 22.65 12.68
CA ASP A 80 -22.56 22.42 14.11
C ASP A 80 -21.24 22.74 14.81
N ASP A 81 -21.23 23.80 15.62
CA ASP A 81 -20.03 24.29 16.31
C ASP A 81 -19.46 23.28 17.32
N SER A 82 -20.23 22.25 17.70
CA SER A 82 -19.73 21.16 18.55
C SER A 82 -18.87 20.14 17.79
N LYS A 83 -18.92 20.18 16.46
CA LYS A 83 -18.21 19.25 15.57
C LYS A 83 -16.97 19.88 14.98
N LYS A 84 -16.07 19.02 14.49
CA LYS A 84 -14.85 19.43 13.80
C LYS A 84 -15.03 19.22 12.31
N TYR A 85 -14.48 20.12 11.52
CA TYR A 85 -14.51 20.04 10.07
C TYR A 85 -13.10 20.14 9.49
N ILE A 86 -12.93 19.64 8.27
CA ILE A 86 -11.67 19.68 7.53
C ILE A 86 -11.97 20.21 6.13
N THR A 87 -11.30 21.29 5.74
CA THR A 87 -11.40 21.85 4.39
C THR A 87 -10.27 21.31 3.51
N ALA A 88 -10.62 20.48 2.53
CA ALA A 88 -9.71 20.01 1.49
C ALA A 88 -9.60 21.05 0.38
N PHE A 89 -8.39 21.25 -0.14
CA PHE A 89 -8.11 22.21 -1.20
C PHE A 89 -7.02 21.70 -2.14
N ASP A 90 -7.05 22.16 -3.39
CA ASP A 90 -6.02 21.86 -4.38
C ASP A 90 -4.80 22.76 -4.15
N PRO A 91 -3.62 22.23 -3.76
CA PRO A 91 -2.47 23.04 -3.43
C PRO A 91 -1.84 23.73 -4.66
N ALA A 92 -2.12 23.27 -5.89
CA ALA A 92 -1.60 23.91 -7.10
C ALA A 92 -2.40 25.17 -7.48
N THR A 93 -3.70 25.20 -7.19
CA THR A 93 -4.61 26.28 -7.62
C THR A 93 -5.15 27.12 -6.47
N GLY A 94 -5.19 26.56 -5.26
CA GLY A 94 -5.88 27.12 -4.09
C GLY A 94 -7.40 26.94 -4.15
N TYR A 95 -7.92 26.12 -5.06
CA TYR A 95 -9.35 25.87 -5.17
C TYR A 95 -9.87 24.98 -4.05
N HIS A 96 -11.02 25.34 -3.49
CA HIS A 96 -11.76 24.50 -2.55
C HIS A 96 -12.18 23.20 -3.23
N LEU A 97 -11.86 22.05 -2.62
CA LEU A 97 -12.29 20.74 -3.10
C LEU A 97 -13.58 20.34 -2.40
N GLU A 98 -13.53 20.28 -1.07
CA GLU A 98 -14.66 19.87 -0.24
C GLU A 98 -14.40 20.28 1.22
N THR A 99 -15.46 20.53 1.99
CA THR A 99 -15.37 20.59 3.45
C THR A 99 -16.10 19.37 4.01
N ILE A 100 -15.39 18.57 4.79
CA ILE A 100 -15.92 17.32 5.37
C ILE A 100 -16.00 17.42 6.89
N GLU A 101 -17.00 16.76 7.48
CA GLU A 101 -17.07 16.56 8.92
C GLU A 101 -15.99 15.55 9.35
N ALA A 102 -15.23 15.89 10.39
CA ALA A 102 -14.27 14.98 10.99
C ALA A 102 -14.99 14.02 11.95
N ASP A 103 -14.60 12.75 11.92
CA ASP A 103 -15.17 11.73 12.79
C ASP A 103 -15.07 12.13 14.27
N SER A 104 -16.18 11.99 14.99
CA SER A 104 -16.21 12.09 16.45
C SER A 104 -15.64 10.82 17.10
N THR A 105 -15.38 10.88 18.41
CA THR A 105 -14.99 9.70 19.21
C THR A 105 -16.01 8.57 19.07
N ASP A 106 -17.31 8.88 19.12
CA ASP A 106 -18.37 7.88 19.02
C ASP A 106 -18.43 7.23 17.62
N ASP A 107 -18.15 8.01 16.57
CA ASP A 107 -18.06 7.49 15.20
C ASP A 107 -16.89 6.52 15.06
N ILE A 108 -15.74 6.86 15.63
CA ILE A 108 -14.55 6.01 15.61
C ILE A 108 -14.82 4.69 16.37
N ILE A 109 -15.40 4.76 17.56
CA ILE A 109 -15.78 3.57 18.35
C ILE A 109 -16.75 2.69 17.55
N THR A 110 -17.76 3.29 16.93
CA THR A 110 -18.73 2.58 16.08
C THR A 110 -18.05 1.87 14.91
N LYS A 111 -17.08 2.52 14.26
CA LYS A 111 -16.30 1.93 13.16
C LYS A 111 -15.43 0.77 13.66
N ILE A 112 -14.81 0.91 14.83
CA ILE A 112 -14.03 -0.17 15.47
C ILE A 112 -14.91 -1.39 15.76
N HIS A 113 -16.10 -1.18 16.33
CA HIS A 113 -17.04 -2.28 16.59
C HIS A 113 -17.48 -2.98 15.31
N LYS A 114 -17.80 -2.23 14.25
CA LYS A 114 -18.13 -2.82 12.94
C LYS A 114 -16.97 -3.64 12.38
N ALA A 115 -15.73 -3.15 12.50
CA ALA A 115 -14.54 -3.88 12.09
C ALA A 115 -14.35 -5.16 12.92
N ALA A 116 -14.54 -5.10 14.24
CA ALA A 116 -14.43 -6.24 15.14
C ALA A 116 -15.46 -7.34 14.81
N GLU A 117 -16.71 -6.97 14.53
CA GLU A 117 -17.73 -7.94 14.12
C GLU A 117 -17.38 -8.60 12.78
N ALA A 118 -16.96 -7.81 11.78
CA ALA A 118 -16.53 -8.36 10.49
C ALA A 118 -15.30 -9.28 10.62
N GLN A 119 -14.39 -8.96 11.54
CA GLN A 119 -13.16 -9.73 11.76
C GLN A 119 -13.41 -11.17 12.21
N LYS A 120 -14.48 -11.40 12.99
CA LYS A 120 -14.83 -12.73 13.51
C LYS A 120 -15.05 -13.76 12.40
N GLU A 121 -15.63 -13.34 11.29
CA GLU A 121 -15.80 -14.16 10.08
C GLU A 121 -14.57 -14.08 9.18
N TRP A 122 -13.97 -12.89 9.03
CA TRP A 122 -12.80 -12.71 8.17
C TRP A 122 -11.61 -13.59 8.55
N LYS A 123 -11.33 -13.76 9.85
CA LYS A 123 -10.22 -14.60 10.33
C LYS A 123 -10.32 -16.07 9.91
N LYS A 124 -11.55 -16.56 9.68
CA LYS A 124 -11.81 -17.96 9.26
C LYS A 124 -11.55 -18.19 7.77
N THR A 125 -11.31 -17.13 7.00
CA THR A 125 -11.08 -17.24 5.56
C THR A 125 -9.73 -17.86 5.22
N SER A 126 -9.70 -18.61 4.11
CA SER A 126 -8.50 -19.20 3.54
C SER A 126 -7.65 -18.17 2.79
N PHE A 127 -6.35 -18.45 2.61
CA PHE A 127 -5.46 -17.62 1.78
C PHE A 127 -5.94 -17.47 0.33
N VAL A 128 -6.68 -18.45 -0.20
CA VAL A 128 -7.30 -18.35 -1.54
C VAL A 128 -8.35 -17.24 -1.57
N GLN A 129 -9.23 -17.18 -0.57
CA GLN A 129 -10.25 -16.13 -0.44
C GLN A 129 -9.61 -14.76 -0.23
N ARG A 130 -8.60 -14.66 0.65
CA ARG A 130 -7.87 -13.40 0.91
C ARG A 130 -7.15 -12.89 -0.34
N ARG A 131 -6.46 -13.76 -1.09
CA ARG A 131 -5.88 -13.42 -2.39
C ARG A 131 -6.93 -12.93 -3.38
N ARG A 132 -8.11 -13.55 -3.39
CA ARG A 132 -9.20 -13.17 -4.30
C ARG A 132 -9.71 -11.77 -4.02
N VAL A 133 -9.80 -11.35 -2.75
CA VAL A 133 -10.12 -9.97 -2.38
C VAL A 133 -9.05 -9.01 -2.90
N ILE A 134 -7.77 -9.26 -2.62
CA ILE A 134 -6.68 -8.39 -3.09
C ILE A 134 -6.61 -8.33 -4.62
N ARG A 135 -6.85 -9.43 -5.34
CA ARG A 135 -6.94 -9.41 -6.81
C ARG A 135 -8.10 -8.58 -7.32
N SER A 136 -9.23 -8.59 -6.61
CA SER A 136 -10.39 -7.78 -6.96
C SER A 136 -10.08 -6.30 -6.78
N LEU A 137 -9.41 -5.93 -5.69
CA LEU A 137 -8.92 -4.58 -5.45
C LEU A 137 -7.88 -4.15 -6.50
N LYS A 138 -6.91 -5.02 -6.83
CA LYS A 138 -5.92 -4.75 -7.88
C LYS A 138 -6.58 -4.50 -9.22
N LYS A 139 -7.53 -5.35 -9.61
CA LYS A 139 -8.26 -5.18 -10.88
C LYS A 139 -8.97 -3.83 -10.91
N TRP A 140 -9.70 -3.48 -9.84
CA TRP A 140 -10.36 -2.19 -9.76
C TRP A 140 -9.38 -1.02 -9.84
N LEU A 141 -8.24 -1.09 -9.13
CA LEU A 141 -7.22 -0.05 -9.16
C LEU A 141 -6.64 0.14 -10.57
N VAL A 142 -6.34 -0.94 -11.28
CA VAL A 142 -5.81 -0.87 -12.66
C VAL A 142 -6.87 -0.30 -13.61
N ASP A 143 -8.12 -0.73 -13.49
CA ASP A 143 -9.23 -0.24 -14.31
C ASP A 143 -9.50 1.27 -14.06
N ASN A 144 -9.17 1.79 -12.87
CA ASN A 144 -9.40 3.19 -12.45
C ASN A 144 -8.12 4.01 -12.23
N GLN A 145 -6.96 3.52 -12.67
CA GLN A 145 -5.65 4.08 -12.32
C GLN A 145 -5.51 5.57 -12.66
N GLU A 146 -6.07 6.01 -13.78
CA GLU A 146 -5.99 7.39 -14.23
C GLU A 146 -6.78 8.33 -13.30
N ILE A 147 -7.95 7.89 -12.83
CA ILE A 147 -8.77 8.65 -11.89
C ILE A 147 -8.04 8.75 -10.55
N CYS A 148 -7.54 7.62 -10.03
CA CYS A 148 -6.79 7.60 -8.78
C CYS A 148 -5.55 8.51 -8.85
N ALA A 149 -4.79 8.47 -9.95
CA ALA A 149 -3.64 9.34 -10.14
C ALA A 149 -4.02 10.82 -10.21
N LYS A 150 -5.10 11.17 -10.92
CA LYS A 150 -5.61 12.55 -11.01
C LYS A 150 -6.06 13.09 -9.66
N VAL A 151 -6.77 12.29 -8.86
CA VAL A 151 -7.18 12.66 -7.51
C VAL A 151 -5.94 12.90 -6.64
N ALA A 152 -4.98 11.96 -6.64
CA ALA A 152 -3.73 12.13 -5.89
C ALA A 152 -2.97 13.39 -6.29
N CYS A 153 -2.91 13.73 -7.59
CA CYS A 153 -2.29 14.97 -8.06
C CYS A 153 -3.01 16.22 -7.55
N ARG A 154 -4.36 16.23 -7.61
CA ARG A 154 -5.17 17.38 -7.16
C ARG A 154 -5.12 17.58 -5.65
N ASP A 155 -5.07 16.51 -4.89
CA ASP A 155 -5.08 16.58 -3.42
C ASP A 155 -3.71 16.95 -2.83
N THR A 156 -2.62 16.62 -3.53
CA THR A 156 -1.25 16.75 -2.98
C THR A 156 -0.30 17.63 -3.78
N GLY A 157 -0.71 18.07 -4.98
CA GLY A 157 0.11 18.88 -5.88
C GLY A 157 1.21 18.12 -6.63
N LYS A 158 1.24 16.78 -6.50
CA LYS A 158 2.23 15.94 -7.20
C LYS A 158 1.99 15.89 -8.70
N THR A 159 3.03 15.57 -9.45
CA THR A 159 2.92 15.39 -10.91
C THR A 159 2.21 14.08 -11.23
N MET A 160 1.59 13.99 -12.42
CA MET A 160 0.98 12.74 -12.90
C MET A 160 1.97 11.59 -12.98
N LEU A 161 3.24 11.88 -13.28
CA LEU A 161 4.30 10.88 -13.31
C LEU A 161 4.60 10.36 -11.89
N ASP A 162 4.75 11.26 -10.92
CA ASP A 162 4.98 10.87 -9.53
C ASP A 162 3.80 10.11 -8.94
N ALA A 163 2.57 10.48 -9.29
CA ALA A 163 1.38 9.74 -8.88
C ALA A 163 1.35 8.33 -9.50
N ALA A 164 1.63 8.20 -10.80
CA ALA A 164 1.65 6.90 -11.46
C ALA A 164 2.72 5.96 -10.87
N LEU A 165 3.94 6.48 -10.66
CA LEU A 165 5.06 5.69 -10.14
C LEU A 165 4.95 5.44 -8.63
N GLY A 166 4.65 6.47 -7.84
CA GLY A 166 4.65 6.41 -6.39
C GLY A 166 3.36 5.84 -5.78
N GLU A 167 2.19 6.14 -6.36
CA GLU A 167 0.90 5.69 -5.83
C GLU A 167 0.47 4.37 -6.47
N ILE A 168 0.29 4.37 -7.79
CA ILE A 168 -0.35 3.27 -8.50
C ILE A 168 0.59 2.07 -8.60
N LEU A 169 1.78 2.28 -9.17
CA LEU A 169 2.73 1.19 -9.43
C LEU A 169 3.24 0.57 -8.12
N THR A 170 3.58 1.39 -7.12
CA THR A 170 4.01 0.90 -5.79
C THR A 170 2.92 0.06 -5.12
N THR A 171 1.66 0.52 -5.17
CA THR A 171 0.54 -0.22 -4.58
C THR A 171 0.26 -1.53 -5.31
N CYS A 172 0.31 -1.52 -6.64
CA CYS A 172 0.23 -2.75 -7.44
C CYS A 172 1.37 -3.72 -7.11
N SER A 173 2.59 -3.22 -6.94
CA SER A 173 3.76 -4.03 -6.59
C SER A 173 3.61 -4.68 -5.22
N LYS A 174 3.06 -3.95 -4.23
CA LYS A 174 2.71 -4.49 -2.91
C LYS A 174 1.69 -5.63 -3.02
N MET A 175 0.65 -5.47 -3.84
CA MET A 175 -0.34 -6.53 -4.06
C MET A 175 0.28 -7.77 -4.71
N ASP A 176 1.17 -7.57 -5.70
CA ASP A 176 1.88 -8.68 -6.34
C ASP A 176 2.77 -9.43 -5.36
N TYR A 177 3.48 -8.70 -4.51
CA TYR A 177 4.24 -9.32 -3.42
C TYR A 177 3.34 -10.19 -2.53
N LEU A 178 2.17 -9.69 -2.13
CA LEU A 178 1.21 -10.46 -1.32
C LEU A 178 0.68 -11.70 -2.05
N PHE A 179 0.45 -11.63 -3.37
CA PHE A 179 0.02 -12.79 -4.15
C PHE A 179 1.07 -13.91 -4.17
N HIS A 180 2.32 -13.54 -4.42
CA HIS A 180 3.40 -14.49 -4.66
C HIS A 180 4.07 -14.98 -3.38
N HIS A 181 4.12 -14.14 -2.35
CA HIS A 181 4.91 -14.41 -1.15
C HIS A 181 4.10 -14.39 0.15
N GLY A 182 2.94 -13.73 0.19
CA GLY A 182 2.19 -13.52 1.42
C GLY A 182 1.87 -14.83 2.16
N GLU A 183 1.34 -15.84 1.46
CA GLU A 183 0.99 -17.12 2.09
C GLU A 183 2.24 -17.82 2.66
N ARG A 184 3.35 -17.78 1.92
CA ARG A 184 4.61 -18.40 2.35
C ARG A 184 5.13 -17.76 3.64
N VAL A 185 5.00 -16.44 3.78
CA VAL A 185 5.47 -15.68 4.95
C VAL A 185 4.63 -15.99 6.20
N LEU A 186 3.36 -16.38 6.04
CA LEU A 186 2.45 -16.66 7.15
C LEU A 186 2.26 -18.16 7.44
N ARG A 187 3.03 -19.03 6.77
CA ARG A 187 2.97 -20.48 7.03
C ARG A 187 3.59 -20.82 8.38
N PRO A 188 3.06 -21.82 9.10
CA PRO A 188 3.69 -22.30 10.32
C PRO A 188 5.11 -22.78 10.07
N GLU A 189 6.03 -22.39 10.94
CA GLU A 189 7.43 -22.76 10.85
C GLU A 189 7.85 -23.64 12.03
N SER A 190 8.55 -24.73 11.75
CA SER A 190 9.10 -25.58 12.82
C SER A 190 10.40 -24.99 13.36
N ARG A 191 10.67 -25.22 14.65
CA ARG A 191 11.91 -24.81 15.33
C ARG A 191 12.64 -26.04 15.83
N THR A 192 13.96 -26.04 15.68
CA THR A 192 14.83 -27.09 16.21
C THR A 192 14.82 -27.03 17.73
N ASN A 193 14.59 -28.18 18.37
CA ASN A 193 14.64 -28.29 19.82
C ASN A 193 16.05 -28.65 20.29
N PRO A 194 16.49 -28.12 21.44
CA PRO A 194 17.71 -28.59 22.08
C PRO A 194 17.64 -30.09 22.37
N LEU A 195 18.79 -30.76 22.41
CA LEU A 195 18.90 -32.22 22.59
C LEU A 195 18.12 -32.72 23.82
N LEU A 196 18.12 -31.97 24.92
CA LEU A 196 17.40 -32.33 26.15
C LEU A 196 15.87 -32.37 25.97
N MET A 197 15.34 -31.71 24.93
CA MET A 197 13.91 -31.65 24.59
C MET A 197 13.60 -32.35 23.26
N PHE A 198 14.37 -33.38 22.89
CA PHE A 198 14.19 -34.10 21.60
C PHE A 198 12.80 -34.73 21.41
N TYR A 199 12.08 -35.00 22.51
CA TYR A 199 10.73 -35.56 22.51
C TYR A 199 9.62 -34.51 22.34
N LYS A 200 9.96 -33.22 22.27
CA LYS A 200 9.00 -32.14 22.01
C LYS A 200 9.09 -31.72 20.54
N SER A 201 7.98 -31.20 20.01
CA SER A 201 7.93 -30.51 18.72
C SER A 201 7.55 -29.05 18.96
N SER A 202 8.27 -28.13 18.33
CA SER A 202 8.07 -26.69 18.49
C SER A 202 7.73 -26.06 17.15
N GLN A 203 6.64 -25.30 17.10
CA GLN A 203 6.16 -24.61 15.90
C GLN A 203 5.76 -23.17 16.24
N VAL A 204 5.99 -22.27 15.28
CA VAL A 204 5.52 -20.89 15.33
C VAL A 204 4.34 -20.76 14.38
N HIS A 205 3.21 -20.31 14.91
CA HIS A 205 1.98 -20.05 14.15
C HIS A 205 1.72 -18.55 14.13
N TYR A 206 1.29 -18.03 12.99
CA TYR A 206 0.93 -16.62 12.81
C TYR A 206 -0.60 -16.48 12.88
N GLU A 207 -1.08 -15.86 13.95
CA GLU A 207 -2.50 -15.57 14.13
C GLU A 207 -2.78 -14.08 13.92
N PRO A 208 -3.95 -13.72 13.35
CA PRO A 208 -4.35 -12.32 13.23
C PRO A 208 -4.55 -11.70 14.62
N LEU A 209 -4.12 -10.45 14.77
CA LEU A 209 -4.26 -9.66 15.99
C LEU A 209 -5.71 -9.28 16.29
N GLY A 210 -6.57 -9.20 15.27
CA GLY A 210 -7.95 -8.76 15.41
C GLY A 210 -8.22 -7.51 14.60
N VAL A 211 -8.54 -6.41 15.30
CA VAL A 211 -8.69 -5.10 14.66
C VAL A 211 -7.39 -4.33 14.81
N VAL A 212 -6.89 -3.76 13.72
CA VAL A 212 -5.70 -2.91 13.69
C VAL A 212 -6.04 -1.51 13.20
N ALA A 213 -5.25 -0.52 13.59
CA ALA A 213 -5.43 0.86 13.19
C ALA A 213 -4.29 1.31 12.26
N ALA A 214 -4.64 2.10 11.24
CA ALA A 214 -3.67 2.77 10.38
C ALA A 214 -3.90 4.28 10.41
N ILE A 215 -2.85 5.03 10.75
CA ILE A 215 -2.81 6.49 10.72
C ILE A 215 -1.72 6.88 9.73
N VAL A 216 -2.10 7.57 8.66
CA VAL A 216 -1.26 7.66 7.45
C VAL A 216 -1.04 9.11 7.01
N SER A 217 0.11 9.38 6.39
CA SER A 217 0.49 10.71 5.90
C SER A 217 -0.04 11.00 4.48
N TRP A 218 -0.08 12.30 4.16
CA TRP A 218 -0.65 12.86 2.92
C TRP A 218 0.31 12.87 1.71
N ASN A 219 1.57 12.48 1.85
CA ASN A 219 2.53 12.58 0.74
C ASN A 219 2.26 11.55 -0.38
N TYR A 220 1.83 10.34 -0.01
CA TYR A 220 1.34 9.30 -0.91
C TYR A 220 0.00 8.73 -0.41
N PRO A 221 -1.11 9.49 -0.43
CA PRO A 221 -2.36 9.17 0.26
C PRO A 221 -2.93 7.80 -0.12
N LEU A 222 -2.89 7.45 -1.42
CA LEU A 222 -3.44 6.18 -1.86
C LEU A 222 -2.56 5.02 -1.37
N HIS A 223 -1.24 5.10 -1.62
CA HIS A 223 -0.32 4.04 -1.23
C HIS A 223 -0.23 3.87 0.29
N ASN A 224 -0.08 4.98 1.03
CA ASN A 224 0.07 4.96 2.48
C ASN A 224 -1.20 4.43 3.15
N ALA A 225 -2.40 4.71 2.61
CA ALA A 225 -3.63 4.11 3.10
C ALA A 225 -3.74 2.63 2.73
N TRP A 226 -3.49 2.27 1.46
CA TRP A 226 -3.72 0.91 0.99
C TRP A 226 -2.68 -0.09 1.49
N SER A 227 -1.42 0.31 1.65
CA SER A 227 -0.33 -0.59 2.08
C SER A 227 -0.63 -1.32 3.41
N PRO A 228 -1.00 -0.65 4.51
CA PRO A 228 -1.39 -1.32 5.75
C PRO A 228 -2.72 -2.06 5.61
N ILE A 229 -3.70 -1.52 4.86
CA ILE A 229 -4.99 -2.20 4.63
C ILE A 229 -4.78 -3.57 3.98
N LEU A 230 -3.97 -3.63 2.93
CA LEU A 230 -3.68 -4.85 2.19
C LEU A 230 -2.95 -5.88 3.06
N ALA A 231 -2.02 -5.43 3.89
CA ALA A 231 -1.29 -6.30 4.81
C ALA A 231 -2.22 -6.89 5.89
N ALA A 232 -3.04 -6.05 6.53
CA ALA A 232 -4.01 -6.46 7.56
C ALA A 232 -5.03 -7.46 7.00
N LEU A 233 -5.66 -7.13 5.86
CA LEU A 233 -6.64 -8.02 5.22
C LEU A 233 -6.01 -9.36 4.84
N PHE A 234 -4.76 -9.38 4.39
CA PHE A 234 -4.07 -10.62 4.04
C PHE A 234 -3.75 -11.48 5.27
N ALA A 235 -3.32 -10.84 6.37
CA ALA A 235 -3.05 -11.51 7.65
C ALA A 235 -4.31 -12.06 8.32
N GLY A 236 -5.50 -11.54 7.98
CA GLY A 236 -6.79 -11.96 8.53
C GLY A 236 -7.32 -10.99 9.59
N ASP A 237 -6.72 -9.82 9.68
CA ASP A 237 -7.17 -8.72 10.52
C ASP A 237 -8.27 -7.91 9.83
N ALA A 238 -9.07 -7.20 10.63
CA ALA A 238 -9.85 -6.06 10.15
C ALA A 238 -9.07 -4.78 10.45
N ILE A 239 -9.34 -3.71 9.71
CA ILE A 239 -8.57 -2.47 9.81
C ILE A 239 -9.49 -1.25 9.82
N VAL A 240 -9.12 -0.27 10.65
CA VAL A 240 -9.68 1.08 10.63
C VAL A 240 -8.56 2.04 10.21
N ALA A 241 -8.79 2.81 9.14
CA ALA A 241 -7.88 3.85 8.68
C ALA A 241 -8.47 5.22 9.00
N CYS A 242 -7.82 6.00 9.86
CA CYS A 242 -8.34 7.29 10.35
C CYS A 242 -7.21 8.20 10.87
N GLY A 243 -7.58 9.45 11.21
CA GLY A 243 -6.73 10.31 12.04
C GLY A 243 -6.59 9.76 13.47
N TYR A 244 -5.62 10.27 14.23
CA TYR A 244 -5.37 9.79 15.59
C TYR A 244 -6.55 10.06 16.55
N SER A 245 -7.01 9.02 17.25
CA SER A 245 -7.85 9.12 18.45
C SER A 245 -7.25 8.29 19.58
N ARG A 246 -7.49 8.71 20.83
CA ARG A 246 -7.08 7.95 22.03
C ARG A 246 -7.72 6.57 22.07
N ASP A 247 -8.91 6.38 21.52
CA ASP A 247 -9.61 5.08 21.54
C ASP A 247 -8.90 4.01 20.67
N LEU A 248 -8.00 4.43 19.78
CA LEU A 248 -7.19 3.53 18.97
C LEU A 248 -6.09 2.83 19.77
N VAL A 249 -5.78 3.30 20.99
CA VAL A 249 -4.71 2.72 21.82
C VAL A 249 -5.03 1.32 22.33
N GLN A 250 -6.16 0.71 22.00
CA GLN A 250 -6.43 -0.70 22.28
C GLN A 250 -6.10 -1.62 21.09
N LEU A 251 -5.73 -1.04 19.94
CA LEU A 251 -5.48 -1.73 18.68
C LEU A 251 -3.99 -1.65 18.36
N HIS A 252 -3.43 -2.64 17.64
CA HIS A 252 -2.11 -2.44 17.04
C HIS A 252 -2.15 -1.22 16.10
N ILE A 253 -1.27 -0.24 16.30
CA ILE A 253 -1.26 1.00 15.54
C ILE A 253 -0.09 1.02 14.56
N THR A 254 -0.38 1.09 13.27
CA THR A 254 0.59 1.48 12.24
C THR A 254 0.47 2.99 11.99
N PHE A 255 1.52 3.74 12.30
CA PHE A 255 1.60 5.17 12.05
C PHE A 255 2.67 5.48 11.01
N ILE A 256 2.31 6.26 9.99
CA ILE A 256 3.21 6.80 8.98
C ILE A 256 3.12 8.32 9.05
N GLY A 257 4.21 9.00 9.43
CA GLY A 257 4.18 10.46 9.56
C GLY A 257 5.39 11.09 10.23
N SER A 258 5.19 12.24 10.87
CA SER A 258 6.28 13.01 11.47
C SER A 258 6.75 12.44 12.81
N GLU A 259 8.02 12.67 13.13
CA GLU A 259 8.62 12.21 14.40
C GLU A 259 7.89 12.77 15.62
N GLN A 260 7.48 14.05 15.57
CA GLN A 260 6.80 14.69 16.69
C GLN A 260 5.47 13.98 17.03
N VAL A 261 4.68 13.66 16.01
CA VAL A 261 3.40 12.95 16.19
C VAL A 261 3.65 11.49 16.55
N GLY A 262 4.65 10.84 15.95
CA GLY A 262 5.05 9.48 16.31
C GLY A 262 5.40 9.33 17.78
N ARG A 263 6.11 10.31 18.36
CA ARG A 263 6.41 10.36 19.81
C ARG A 263 5.15 10.49 20.67
N ILE A 264 4.15 11.24 20.23
CA ILE A 264 2.87 11.38 20.93
C ILE A 264 2.13 10.03 20.94
N ILE A 265 2.05 9.38 19.78
CA ILE A 265 1.39 8.08 19.62
C ILE A 265 2.10 7.01 20.45
N ALA A 266 3.43 6.94 20.39
CA ALA A 266 4.23 5.98 21.15
C ALA A 266 3.99 6.11 22.66
N LYS A 267 3.95 7.35 23.18
CA LYS A 267 3.67 7.61 24.60
C LYS A 267 2.28 7.14 25.00
N ALA A 268 1.26 7.47 24.20
CA ALA A 268 -0.12 7.06 24.48
C ALA A 268 -0.33 5.54 24.38
N ALA A 269 0.34 4.89 23.42
CA ALA A 269 0.28 3.43 23.25
C ALA A 269 0.97 2.69 24.41
N ALA A 270 2.06 3.24 24.95
CA ALA A 270 2.80 2.63 26.06
C ALA A 270 1.97 2.51 27.34
N GLU A 271 1.02 3.42 27.59
CA GLU A 271 0.11 3.36 28.74
C GLU A 271 -0.73 2.06 28.76
N ASN A 272 -0.99 1.47 27.59
CA ASN A 272 -1.83 0.28 27.42
C ASN A 272 -1.05 -0.94 26.91
N LEU A 273 0.28 -0.87 26.89
CA LEU A 273 1.18 -1.89 26.30
C LEU A 273 0.84 -2.23 24.84
N THR A 274 0.37 -1.22 24.12
CA THR A 274 -0.15 -1.39 22.77
C THR A 274 0.99 -1.42 21.77
N PRO A 275 1.11 -2.48 20.94
CA PRO A 275 2.18 -2.56 19.96
C PRO A 275 1.98 -1.50 18.87
N VAL A 276 3.09 -0.85 18.48
CA VAL A 276 3.09 0.17 17.44
C VAL A 276 4.13 -0.14 16.37
N THR A 277 3.80 0.19 15.12
CA THR A 277 4.74 0.27 14.00
C THR A 277 4.81 1.74 13.59
N LEU A 278 5.97 2.37 13.77
CA LEU A 278 6.16 3.80 13.51
C LEU A 278 7.12 4.00 12.34
N GLU A 279 6.57 4.36 11.19
CA GLU A 279 7.32 4.80 10.01
C GLU A 279 7.42 6.32 10.03
N LEU A 280 8.60 6.82 10.40
CA LEU A 280 8.84 8.25 10.62
C LEU A 280 9.66 8.86 9.49
N GLY A 281 9.83 10.18 9.50
CA GLY A 281 10.67 10.89 8.54
C GLY A 281 12.14 10.41 8.57
N GLY A 282 12.74 10.35 7.39
CA GLY A 282 14.18 10.09 7.20
C GLY A 282 14.91 11.35 6.75
N LYS A 283 16.24 11.31 6.80
CA LYS A 283 17.11 12.34 6.22
C LYS A 283 18.27 11.66 5.51
N ASP A 284 17.95 10.91 4.47
CA ASP A 284 18.82 9.86 3.96
C ASP A 284 20.07 10.45 3.29
N PRO A 285 21.27 9.93 3.62
CA PRO A 285 22.51 10.38 3.02
C PRO A 285 22.83 9.60 1.73
N ALA A 286 23.29 10.33 0.70
CA ALA A 286 24.03 9.78 -0.42
C ALA A 286 25.52 10.11 -0.23
N ILE A 287 26.34 9.08 -0.03
CA ILE A 287 27.79 9.23 0.19
C ILE A 287 28.52 9.01 -1.14
N ILE A 288 29.25 10.03 -1.60
CA ILE A 288 29.95 10.04 -2.88
C ILE A 288 31.46 9.90 -2.61
N LEU A 289 32.03 8.78 -3.06
CA LEU A 289 33.43 8.38 -2.85
C LEU A 289 34.33 8.80 -4.02
N PRO A 290 35.68 8.78 -3.87
CA PRO A 290 36.62 9.26 -4.88
C PRO A 290 36.47 8.64 -6.28
N SER A 291 35.97 7.42 -6.38
CA SER A 291 35.81 6.69 -7.65
C SER A 291 34.38 6.66 -8.17
N THR A 292 33.46 7.40 -7.54
CA THR A 292 32.06 7.47 -7.98
C THR A 292 31.95 8.22 -9.30
N ASP A 293 31.34 7.58 -10.30
CA ASP A 293 31.02 8.20 -11.58
C ASP A 293 29.82 9.17 -11.44
N LEU A 294 30.11 10.46 -11.30
CA LEU A 294 29.09 11.49 -11.11
C LEU A 294 28.13 11.59 -12.31
N SER A 295 28.65 11.40 -13.52
CA SER A 295 27.87 11.50 -14.76
C SER A 295 26.77 10.43 -14.80
N LYS A 296 27.11 9.20 -14.39
CA LYS A 296 26.21 8.06 -14.36
C LYS A 296 25.11 8.18 -13.30
N TRP A 297 25.44 8.71 -12.13
CA TRP A 297 24.55 8.68 -10.96
C TRP A 297 23.80 9.98 -10.68
N SER A 298 24.24 11.11 -11.26
CA SER A 298 23.63 12.43 -11.04
C SER A 298 22.12 12.44 -11.29
N SER A 299 21.64 11.85 -12.38
CA SER A 299 20.20 11.76 -12.70
C SER A 299 19.39 11.00 -11.64
N ILE A 300 19.97 9.94 -11.07
CA ILE A 300 19.34 9.14 -10.01
C ILE A 300 19.28 9.94 -8.70
N TRP A 301 20.34 10.66 -8.35
CA TRP A 301 20.33 11.53 -7.17
C TRP A 301 19.35 12.69 -7.33
N MET A 302 19.32 13.34 -8.51
CA MET A 302 18.35 14.38 -8.81
C MET A 302 16.92 13.87 -8.62
N ARG A 303 16.62 12.67 -9.14
CA ARG A 303 15.31 12.04 -8.88
C ARG A 303 15.11 11.77 -7.39
N GLY A 304 16.09 11.18 -6.70
CA GLY A 304 15.98 10.85 -5.27
C GLY A 304 15.75 12.07 -4.37
N VAL A 305 16.24 13.25 -4.76
CA VAL A 305 16.05 14.53 -4.05
C VAL A 305 14.72 15.18 -4.42
N TYR A 306 14.37 15.25 -5.71
CA TYR A 306 13.26 16.08 -6.20
C TYR A 306 11.96 15.33 -6.48
N GLN A 307 11.95 14.00 -6.44
CA GLN A 307 10.72 13.22 -6.62
C GLN A 307 9.64 13.66 -5.63
N ASN A 308 8.40 13.78 -6.12
CA ASN A 308 7.26 14.26 -5.33
C ASN A 308 7.50 15.64 -4.68
N SER A 309 8.24 16.51 -5.37
CA SER A 309 8.68 17.82 -4.86
C SER A 309 9.50 17.72 -3.56
N GLY A 310 10.25 16.62 -3.39
CA GLY A 310 11.03 16.35 -2.18
C GLY A 310 10.20 15.83 -0.99
N GLN A 311 8.89 15.66 -1.15
CA GLN A 311 7.98 15.22 -0.07
C GLN A 311 7.99 13.68 0.04
N ASN A 312 9.15 13.11 0.38
CA ASN A 312 9.36 11.66 0.43
C ASN A 312 10.22 11.26 1.64
N CYS A 313 9.72 10.33 2.47
CA CYS A 313 10.40 9.90 3.70
C CYS A 313 11.74 9.18 3.44
N ILE A 314 11.84 8.49 2.29
CA ILE A 314 13.07 7.83 1.81
C ILE A 314 13.80 8.66 0.74
N GLY A 315 13.55 9.96 0.71
CA GLY A 315 14.20 10.90 -0.20
C GLY A 315 15.65 11.14 0.19
N ILE A 316 16.51 11.35 -0.81
CA ILE A 316 17.90 11.78 -0.56
C ILE A 316 17.84 13.25 -0.13
N GLU A 317 18.29 13.54 1.08
CA GLU A 317 18.32 14.92 1.61
C GLU A 317 19.73 15.44 1.85
N ARG A 318 20.72 14.54 1.92
CA ARG A 318 22.11 14.90 2.23
C ARG A 318 23.06 14.27 1.23
N LEU A 319 23.73 15.09 0.43
CA LEU A 319 24.85 14.65 -0.41
C LEU A 319 26.16 14.87 0.36
N ILE A 320 26.81 13.79 0.77
CA ILE A 320 28.08 13.81 1.48
C ILE A 320 29.17 13.45 0.48
N VAL A 321 29.95 14.45 0.05
CA VAL A 321 30.86 14.32 -1.09
C VAL A 321 32.31 14.33 -0.62
N HIS A 322 33.07 13.33 -1.04
CA HIS A 322 34.52 13.32 -0.81
C HIS A 322 35.18 14.51 -1.51
N ARG A 323 36.12 15.19 -0.84
CA ARG A 323 36.79 16.41 -1.35
C ARG A 323 37.41 16.25 -2.74
N SER A 324 37.90 15.06 -3.09
CA SER A 324 38.45 14.80 -4.43
C SER A 324 37.41 14.93 -5.56
N GLN A 325 36.12 14.81 -5.25
CA GLN A 325 35.00 14.90 -6.19
C GLN A 325 34.41 16.32 -6.27
N THR A 326 34.85 17.25 -5.42
CA THR A 326 34.35 18.64 -5.41
C THR A 326 35.17 19.58 -6.30
N VAL A 327 36.19 19.08 -7.00
CA VAL A 327 37.02 19.89 -7.88
C VAL A 327 36.20 20.23 -9.13
N ILE A 328 35.60 21.42 -9.12
CA ILE A 328 35.06 22.06 -10.30
C ILE A 328 36.26 22.28 -11.24
N THR A 329 36.30 21.58 -12.36
CA THR A 329 37.21 21.91 -13.46
C THR A 329 36.77 23.23 -14.08
N GLY A 330 37.10 24.33 -13.42
CA GLY A 330 37.10 25.69 -13.94
C GLY A 330 38.41 26.34 -13.52
N PRO A 331 39.04 27.18 -14.35
CA PRO A 331 40.28 27.83 -13.97
C PRO A 331 40.03 28.67 -12.71
N GLU A 332 40.99 28.62 -11.81
CA GLU A 332 41.06 29.30 -10.51
C GLU A 332 40.45 30.72 -10.57
N CYS A 333 39.46 30.98 -9.71
CA CYS A 333 39.04 32.32 -9.32
C CYS A 333 39.80 32.75 -8.07
#